data_AF-A0A1W9RTU2-F1
#
_entry.id   AF-A0A1W9RTU2-F1
#
_cell.length_a   1.000
_cell.length_b   1.000
_cell.length_c   1.000
_cell.angle_alpha   90.00
_cell.angle_beta   90.00
_cell.angle_gamma   90.00
#
_symmetry.space_group_name_H-M   'P 1'
#
loop_
_entity.id
_entity.type
_entity.pdbx_description
1 polymer ?
#
loop_
_entity_poly.entity_id
_entity_poly.type
_entity_poly.pdbx_seq_one_letter_code
_entity_poly.pdbx_strand_id
1 'polypeptide(L)' 'MPYDRSLDECLFTKSWETESQRLTVNVYSYNKGAKKLQITRENKDNQGNFRFAKLGRITKEEIEALLPLIQEAITYMD' A
#
# COMPACT_ATOMS: atom_id res chain seq x y z
N MET A 1 -15.28 -17.73 7.98
CA MET A 1 -16.19 -16.91 7.15
C MET A 1 -15.40 -16.37 5.96
N PRO A 2 -16.03 -16.19 4.78
CA PRO A 2 -15.37 -15.55 3.64
C PRO A 2 -15.00 -14.09 3.97
N TYR A 3 -14.02 -13.54 3.26
CA TYR A 3 -13.68 -12.12 3.34
C TYR A 3 -14.85 -11.26 2.84
N ASP A 4 -15.23 -10.25 3.62
CA ASP A 4 -16.24 -9.27 3.26
C ASP A 4 -15.61 -7.88 3.15
N ARG A 5 -15.56 -7.36 1.92
CA ARG A 5 -14.97 -6.05 1.63
C ARG A 5 -15.66 -4.90 2.37
N SER A 6 -16.95 -5.01 2.69
CA SER A 6 -17.67 -3.97 3.42
C SER A 6 -17.20 -3.79 4.85
N LEU A 7 -16.53 -4.80 5.41
CA LEU A 7 -15.94 -4.77 6.75
C LEU A 7 -14.49 -4.27 6.74
N ASP A 8 -13.88 -4.07 5.57
CA ASP A 8 -12.47 -3.71 5.44
C ASP A 8 -12.30 -2.19 5.28
N GLU A 9 -12.01 -1.52 6.39
CA GLU A 9 -11.91 -0.06 6.44
C GLU A 9 -10.48 0.40 6.09
N CYS A 10 -10.35 1.32 5.13
CA CYS A 10 -9.08 1.96 4.79
C CYS A 10 -8.90 3.24 5.62
N LEU A 11 -7.96 3.23 6.56
CA LEU A 11 -7.71 4.33 7.50
C LEU A 11 -6.64 5.31 6.99
N PHE A 12 -5.72 4.83 6.15
CA PHE A 12 -4.63 5.62 5.59
C PHE A 12 -4.25 5.07 4.22
N THR A 13 -3.89 5.96 3.29
CA THR A 13 -3.36 5.61 1.97
C THR A 13 -2.41 6.70 1.49
N LYS A 14 -1.18 6.33 1.12
CA LYS A 14 -0.25 7.19 0.39
C LYS A 14 0.54 6.38 -0.63
N SER A 15 0.81 6.99 -1.78
CA SER A 15 1.56 6.37 -2.86
C SER A 15 2.81 7.16 -3.22
N TRP A 16 3.89 6.44 -3.48
CA TRP A 16 5.05 6.92 -4.20
C TRP A 16 4.97 6.40 -5.64
N GLU A 17 5.11 7.29 -6.63
CA GLU A 17 4.94 6.97 -8.04
C GLU A 17 6.14 7.44 -8.84
N THR A 18 6.55 6.61 -9.80
CA THR A 18 7.51 6.93 -10.85
C THR A 18 6.82 6.79 -12.20
N GLU A 19 7.55 7.07 -13.29
CA GLU A 19 7.02 6.89 -14.64
C GLU A 19 6.61 5.44 -14.95
N SER A 20 7.21 4.46 -14.29
CA SER A 20 7.05 3.03 -14.59
C SER A 20 6.30 2.24 -13.51
N GLN A 21 6.20 2.74 -12.28
CA GLN A 21 5.56 2.02 -11.19
C GLN A 21 4.98 2.92 -10.11
N ARG A 22 4.07 2.36 -9.33
CA ARG A 22 3.51 2.97 -8.12
C ARG A 22 3.63 1.98 -6.96
N LEU A 23 4.12 2.46 -5.83
CA LEU A 23 4.09 1.76 -4.56
C LEU A 23 3.14 2.49 -3.61
N THR A 24 2.23 1.77 -2.99
CA THR A 24 1.20 2.36 -2.12
C THR A 24 1.27 1.74 -0.74
N VAL A 25 1.33 2.57 0.30
CA VAL A 25 1.26 2.20 1.72
C VAL A 25 -0.14 2.51 2.23
N ASN A 26 -0.82 1.50 2.75
CA ASN A 26 -2.17 1.60 3.29
C ASN A 26 -2.24 1.05 4.72
N VAL A 27 -3.18 1.57 5.51
CA VAL A 27 -3.58 0.96 6.80
C VAL A 27 -5.03 0.51 6.68
N TYR A 28 -5.26 -0.79 6.88
CA TYR A 28 -6.60 -1.38 6.88
C TYR A 28 -6.97 -1.93 8.26
N SER A 29 -8.25 -1.84 8.63
CA SER A 29 -8.84 -2.54 9.76
C SER A 29 -10.03 -3.37 9.29
N TYR A 30 -9.88 -4.68 9.35
CA TYR A 30 -10.97 -5.59 9.01
C TYR A 30 -11.86 -5.81 10.24
N ASN A 31 -13.15 -5.46 10.12
CA ASN A 31 -14.17 -5.65 11.14
C ASN A 31 -13.77 -5.07 12.51
N LYS A 32 -13.22 -3.85 12.52
CA LYS A 32 -12.68 -3.17 13.71
C LYS A 32 -11.60 -3.96 14.47
N GLY A 33 -10.98 -4.93 13.79
CA GLY A 33 -9.89 -5.73 14.33
C GLY A 33 -8.56 -5.00 14.28
N ALA A 34 -7.49 -5.74 14.58
CA ALA A 34 -6.12 -5.23 14.53
C ALA A 34 -5.82 -4.58 13.17
N LYS A 35 -5.34 -3.34 13.22
CA LYS A 35 -4.95 -2.57 12.05
C LYS A 35 -3.70 -3.18 11.43
N LYS A 36 -3.66 -3.24 10.10
CA LYS A 36 -2.59 -3.86 9.33
C LYS A 36 -2.07 -2.90 8.29
N LEU A 37 -0.75 -2.78 8.23
CA LEU A 37 -0.06 -2.14 7.13
C LEU A 37 -0.12 -3.05 5.91
N GLN A 38 -0.54 -2.52 4.77
CA GLN A 38 -0.47 -3.17 3.47
C GLN A 38 0.38 -2.31 2.54
N ILE A 39 1.28 -2.96 1.81
CA ILE A 39 2.06 -2.31 0.76
C ILE A 39 1.76 -3.02 -0.57
N THR A 40 1.44 -2.26 -1.61
CA THR A 40 1.14 -2.80 -2.95
C THR A 40 2.07 -2.21 -3.99
N ARG A 41 2.37 -2.99 -5.04
CA ARG A 41 3.06 -2.50 -6.24
C ARG A 41 2.10 -2.53 -7.42
N GLU A 42 2.18 -1.51 -8.25
CA GLU A 42 1.51 -1.45 -9.54
C GLU A 42 2.53 -1.04 -10.59
N ASN A 43 2.61 -1.77 -11.70
CA ASN A 43 3.48 -1.42 -12.82
C ASN A 43 2.65 -0.73 -13.89
N LYS A 44 3.23 0.28 -14.53
CA LYS A 44 2.62 0.96 -15.66
C LYS A 44 2.80 0.12 -16.92
N ASP A 45 1.72 -0.09 -17.67
CA ASP A 45 1.77 -0.74 -18.97
C ASP A 45 2.12 0.27 -20.09
N ASN A 46 2.31 -0.24 -21.31
CA ASN A 46 2.63 0.59 -22.48
C ASN A 46 1.51 1.58 -22.87
N GLN A 47 0.30 1.42 -22.31
CA GLN A 47 -0.84 2.31 -22.52
C GLN A 47 -0.97 3.35 -21.39
N GLY A 48 -0.09 3.30 -20.40
CA GLY A 48 -0.07 4.20 -19.25
C GLY A 48 -0.96 3.76 -18.09
N ASN A 49 -1.58 2.58 -18.15
CA ASN A 49 -2.44 2.09 -17.07
C ASN A 49 -1.62 1.38 -15.99
N PHE A 50 -2.04 1.51 -14.74
CA PHE A 50 -1.46 0.79 -13.62
C PHE A 50 -2.06 -0.61 -13.49
N ARG A 51 -1.19 -1.62 -13.44
CA ARG A 51 -1.56 -3.01 -13.22
C ARG A 51 -0.92 -3.51 -11.93
N PHE A 52 -1.73 -4.11 -11.06
CA PHE A 52 -1.25 -4.74 -9.84
C PHE A 52 -0.13 -5.76 -10.12
N ALA A 53 0.93 -5.64 -9.34
CA ALA A 53 2.06 -6.55 -9.28
C ALA A 53 2.27 -6.98 -7.82
N LYS A 54 2.72 -8.22 -7.63
CA LYS A 54 3.07 -8.69 -6.28
C LYS A 54 4.20 -7.84 -5.73
N LEU A 55 4.04 -7.35 -4.50
CA LEU A 55 5.16 -6.79 -3.76
C LEU A 55 6.12 -7.93 -3.40
N GLY A 56 7.40 -7.76 -3.70
CA GLY A 56 8.42 -8.76 -3.45
C GLY A 56 9.70 -8.08 -3.01
N ARG A 57 10.77 -8.28 -3.80
CA ARG A 57 12.02 -7.55 -3.59
C ARG A 57 11.80 -6.07 -3.89
N ILE A 58 12.23 -5.24 -2.94
CA ILE A 58 12.25 -3.78 -3.07
C ILE A 58 13.71 -3.29 -3.15
N THR A 59 13.95 -2.26 -3.95
CA THR A 59 15.26 -1.64 -4.12
C THR A 59 15.55 -0.68 -2.96
N LYS A 60 16.80 -0.22 -2.84
CA LYS A 60 17.18 0.78 -1.84
C LYS A 60 16.35 2.07 -1.98
N GLU A 61 16.15 2.54 -3.19
CA GLU A 61 15.37 3.76 -3.49
C GLU A 61 13.92 3.62 -3.04
N GLU A 62 13.33 2.45 -3.27
CA GLU A 62 11.96 2.15 -2.82
C GLU A 62 11.87 2.09 -1.30
N ILE A 63 12.88 1.54 -0.62
CA ILE A 63 12.95 1.55 0.85
C ILE A 63 13.00 3.00 1.36
N GLU A 64 13.90 3.81 0.80
CA GLU A 64 14.07 5.22 1.20
C GLU A 64 12.79 6.04 0.94
N ALA A 65 12.06 5.75 -0.14
CA ALA A 65 10.78 6.38 -0.44
C ALA A 65 9.64 5.91 0.47
N LEU A 66 9.60 4.61 0.83
CA LEU A 66 8.54 4.04 1.64
C LEU A 66 8.70 4.34 3.14
N LEU A 67 9.92 4.42 3.66
CA LEU A 67 10.20 4.67 5.09
C LEU A 67 9.41 5.86 5.67
N PRO A 68 9.41 7.07 5.09
CA PRO A 68 8.62 8.18 5.62
C PRO A 68 7.10 7.94 5.56
N LEU A 69 6.61 7.26 4.52
CA LEU A 69 5.19 6.92 4.39
C LEU A 69 4.76 5.89 5.45
N ILE A 70 5.62 4.92 5.75
CA ILE A 70 5.42 3.94 6.81
C ILE A 70 5.45 4.63 8.18
N GLN A 71 6.39 5.55 8.39
CA GLN A 71 6.50 6.30 9.65
C GLN A 71 5.23 7.12 9.94
N GLU A 72 4.63 7.70 8.90
CA GLU A 72 3.33 8.36 8.99
C GLU A 72 2.19 7.35 9.20
N ALA A 73 2.18 6.23 8.48
CA ALA A 73 1.15 5.20 8.62
C ALA A 73 1.03 4.68 10.06
N ILE A 74 2.14 4.60 10.80
CA ILE A 74 2.16 4.17 12.22
C ILE A 74 1.20 5.01 13.07
N THR A 75 1.05 6.31 12.80
CA THR A 75 0.17 7.19 13.60
C THR A 75 -1.32 6.88 13.45
N TYR A 76 -1.67 6.06 12.46
CA TYR A 76 -3.04 5.59 12.22
C TYR A 76 -3.29 4.20 12.80
N MET A 77 -2.29 3.56 13.41
CA MET A 77 -2.35 2.15 13.85
C MET A 77 -2.70 1.95 15.33
N ASP A 78 -2.87 3.02 16.11
CA ASP A 78 -3.27 2.98 17.53
C ASP A 78 -4.79 2.95 17.71
#